data_AF-A0A1W9MVB0-F1
#
_entry.id   AF-A0A1W9MVB0-F1
#
_cell.length_a   1.000
_cell.length_b   1.000
_cell.length_c   1.000
_cell.angle_alpha   90.00
_cell.angle_beta   90.00
_cell.angle_gamma   90.00
#
_symmetry.space_group_name_H-M   'P 1'
#
loop_
_entity.id
_entity.type
_entity.pdbx_description
1 polymer ?
#
loop_
_entity_poly.entity_id
_entity_poly.type
_entity_poly.pdbx_seq_one_letter_code
_entity_poly.pdbx_strand_id
1 'polypeptide(L)'
;MGKCINHPDRETSFICMKHEIYMCEECLKCRDPEIYCKFRSACPIWFVYKQKKREERERLAEASIQTFKVVFIPDNKAVQIWKPLSETKSRR
;
A
#
# COMPACT_ATOMS: atom_id res chain seq x y z
N MET A 1 -19.27 -19.54 11.98
CA MET A 1 -18.53 -18.28 11.76
C MET A 1 -17.58 -18.10 12.94
N GLY A 2 -16.40 -17.53 12.73
CA GLY A 2 -15.41 -17.35 13.81
C GLY A 2 -15.42 -15.93 14.38
N LYS A 3 -14.78 -15.75 15.53
CA LYS A 3 -14.59 -14.44 16.16
C LYS A 3 -13.20 -13.91 15.87
N CYS A 4 -13.07 -12.61 15.64
CA CYS A 4 -11.76 -12.02 15.43
C CYS A 4 -10.86 -12.22 16.66
N ILE A 5 -9.61 -12.63 16.44
CA ILE A 5 -8.62 -12.81 17.51
C ILE A 5 -8.39 -11.55 18.36
N ASN A 6 -8.54 -10.37 17.77
CA ASN A 6 -8.36 -9.09 18.46
C ASN A 6 -9.68 -8.47 18.95
N HIS A 7 -10.82 -8.95 18.44
CA HIS A 7 -12.14 -8.41 18.74
C HIS A 7 -13.13 -9.56 18.97
N PRO A 8 -13.27 -10.04 20.21
CA PRO A 8 -14.19 -11.13 20.56
C PRO A 8 -15.67 -10.81 20.30
N ASP A 9 -16.00 -9.53 20.22
CA ASP A 9 -17.35 -9.03 19.95
C ASP A 9 -17.72 -9.04 18.46
N ARG A 10 -16.72 -9.25 17.58
CA ARG A 10 -16.91 -9.20 16.13
C ARG A 10 -16.84 -10.59 15.52
N GLU A 11 -17.91 -10.97 14.85
CA GLU A 11 -17.95 -12.15 14.00
C GLU A 11 -17.35 -11.84 12.63
N THR A 12 -16.62 -12.81 12.08
CA THR A 12 -15.96 -12.67 10.79
C THR A 12 -15.93 -14.00 10.04
N SER A 13 -16.02 -13.90 8.72
CA SER A 13 -15.83 -15.01 7.78
C SER A 13 -14.39 -15.12 7.28
N PHE A 14 -13.53 -14.13 7.54
CA PHE A 14 -12.16 -14.14 7.09
C PHE A 14 -11.28 -15.01 8.00
N ILE A 15 -10.85 -16.15 7.46
CA ILE A 15 -9.94 -17.09 8.10
C ILE A 15 -8.57 -17.11 7.41
N CYS A 16 -7.50 -17.05 8.19
CA CYS A 16 -6.16 -17.33 7.71
C CYS A 16 -5.92 -18.84 7.74
N MET A 17 -6.05 -19.53 6.61
CA MET A 17 -5.85 -20.99 6.55
C MET A 17 -4.46 -21.47 6.98
N LYS A 18 -3.43 -20.60 6.99
CA LYS A 18 -2.07 -20.97 7.43
C LYS A 18 -1.97 -21.11 8.95
N HIS A 19 -2.71 -20.27 9.67
CA HIS A 19 -2.62 -20.14 11.12
C HIS A 19 -3.94 -20.45 11.83
N GLU A 20 -4.97 -20.80 11.05
CA GLU A 20 -6.33 -21.10 11.48
C GLU A 20 -6.96 -20.05 12.40
N ILE A 21 -6.59 -18.77 12.19
CA ILE A 21 -7.15 -17.65 12.94
C ILE A 21 -8.19 -16.89 12.14
N TYR A 22 -9.15 -16.32 12.86
CA TYR A 22 -10.17 -15.44 12.32
C TYR A 22 -9.80 -13.97 12.58
N MET A 23 -10.03 -13.12 11.58
CA MET A 23 -9.70 -11.69 11.64
C MET A 23 -10.85 -10.86 11.08
N CYS A 24 -11.21 -9.75 11.72
CA CYS A 24 -12.14 -8.79 11.13
C CYS A 24 -11.42 -7.99 10.02
N GLU A 25 -12.17 -7.24 9.22
CA GLU A 25 -11.66 -6.43 8.11
C GLU A 25 -10.60 -5.40 8.54
N GLU A 26 -10.73 -4.84 9.74
CA GLU A 26 -9.76 -3.92 10.33
C GLU A 26 -8.44 -4.62 10.69
N CYS A 27 -8.53 -5.82 11.27
CA CYS A 27 -7.37 -6.63 11.64
C CYS A 27 -6.81 -7.47 10.50
N LEU A 28 -7.39 -7.37 9.29
CA LEU A 28 -7.04 -8.16 8.13
C LEU A 28 -5.63 -7.78 7.63
N LYS A 29 -4.62 -8.43 8.21
CA LYS A 29 -3.21 -8.27 7.86
C LYS A 29 -2.56 -9.64 7.72
N CYS A 30 -1.87 -9.84 6.60
CA CYS A 30 -1.05 -11.05 6.43
C CYS A 30 0.10 -11.02 7.44
N ARG A 31 0.25 -12.08 8.25
CA ARG A 31 1.35 -12.19 9.23
C ARG A 31 2.68 -12.59 8.58
N ASP A 32 2.65 -13.47 7.56
CA ASP A 32 3.85 -13.96 6.86
C ASP A 32 3.83 -13.64 5.36
N PRO A 33 3.79 -12.36 4.98
CA PRO A 33 3.67 -11.94 3.58
C PRO A 33 4.84 -12.39 2.70
N GLU A 34 6.06 -12.43 3.26
CA GLU A 34 7.30 -12.59 2.48
C GLU A 34 7.76 -14.05 2.32
N ILE A 35 7.26 -14.96 3.15
CA ILE A 35 7.71 -16.35 3.19
C ILE A 35 6.91 -17.20 2.21
N TYR A 36 5.62 -17.43 2.50
CA TYR A 36 4.78 -18.35 1.74
C TYR A 36 3.54 -17.70 1.13
N CYS A 37 2.98 -16.66 1.76
CA CYS A 37 1.72 -16.08 1.34
C CYS A 37 1.82 -15.37 -0.03
N LYS A 38 3.01 -14.91 -0.43
CA LYS A 38 3.26 -14.33 -1.77
C LYS A 38 2.88 -15.24 -2.94
N PHE A 39 2.93 -16.56 -2.75
CA PHE A 39 2.59 -17.55 -3.77
C PHE A 39 1.14 -18.03 -3.69
N ARG A 40 0.40 -17.67 -2.63
CA ARG A 40 -1.03 -18.01 -2.50
C ARG A 40 -1.92 -16.89 -3.02
N SER A 41 -2.01 -16.79 -4.34
CA SER A 41 -2.87 -15.83 -5.05
C SER A 41 -4.35 -15.93 -4.65
N ALA A 42 -4.82 -17.14 -4.30
CA ALA A 42 -6.20 -17.39 -3.87
C ALA A 42 -6.55 -16.91 -2.45
N CYS A 43 -5.56 -16.46 -1.65
CA CYS A 43 -5.82 -16.03 -0.28
C CYS A 43 -6.42 -14.61 -0.24
N PRO A 44 -7.67 -14.43 0.27
CA PRO A 44 -8.30 -13.10 0.33
C PRO A 44 -7.53 -12.10 1.19
N ILE A 45 -6.97 -12.55 2.31
CA ILE A 45 -6.15 -11.73 3.22
C ILE A 45 -4.91 -11.17 2.50
N TRP A 46 -4.24 -12.02 1.70
CA TRP A 46 -3.06 -11.61 0.95
C TRP A 46 -3.42 -10.61 -0.15
N PHE A 47 -4.53 -10.83 -0.84
CA PHE A 47 -5.03 -9.91 -1.84
C PHE A 47 -5.25 -8.52 -1.25
N VAL A 48 -6.02 -8.41 -0.16
CA VAL A 48 -6.28 -7.12 0.52
C VAL A 48 -4.98 -6.48 1.02
N TYR A 49 -4.05 -7.26 1.58
CA TYR A 49 -2.75 -6.74 2.01
C TYR A 49 -1.95 -6.13 0.83
N LYS A 50 -1.91 -6.80 -0.32
CA LYS A 50 -1.22 -6.30 -1.52
C LYS A 50 -1.85 -5.01 -2.05
N GLN A 51 -3.18 -4.89 -1.98
CA GLN A 51 -3.91 -3.67 -2.35
C GLN A 51 -3.53 -2.50 -1.44
N LYS A 52 -3.64 -2.67 -0.11
CA LYS A 52 -3.24 -1.63 0.87
C LYS A 52 -1.78 -1.20 0.70
N LYS A 53 -0.87 -2.16 0.44
CA LYS A 53 0.55 -1.86 0.17
C LYS A 53 0.79 -1.15 -1.17
N ARG A 54 -0.10 -1.29 -2.16
CA ARG A 54 -0.04 -0.53 -3.41
C ARG A 54 -0.50 0.90 -3.19
N GLU A 55 -1.67 1.08 -2.58
CA GLU A 55 -2.23 2.39 -2.24
C GLU A 55 -1.27 3.23 -1.38
N GLU A 56 -0.62 2.60 -0.39
CA GLU A 56 0.37 3.30 0.44
C GLU A 56 1.58 3.76 -0.37
N ARG A 57 2.05 2.96 -1.33
CA ARG A 57 3.16 3.36 -2.22
C ARG A 57 2.77 4.52 -3.14
N GLU A 58 1.54 4.51 -3.64
CA GLU A 58 1.00 5.58 -4.48
C GLU A 58 0.85 6.87 -3.67
N ARG A 59 0.30 6.80 -2.46
CA ARG A 59 0.20 7.94 -1.54
C ARG A 59 1.58 8.51 -1.18
N LEU A 60 2.55 7.66 -0.87
CA LEU A 60 3.92 8.10 -0.58
C LEU A 60 4.58 8.73 -1.83
N ALA A 61 4.30 8.20 -3.02
CA ALA A 61 4.79 8.77 -4.27
C ALA A 61 4.17 10.16 -4.53
N GLU A 62 2.88 10.33 -4.30
CA GLU A 62 2.19 11.62 -4.43
C GLU A 62 2.71 12.64 -3.41
N ALA A 63 2.88 12.22 -2.15
CA ALA A 63 3.48 13.06 -1.11
C ALA A 63 4.93 13.46 -1.43
N SER A 64 5.63 12.66 -2.25
CA SER A 64 7.00 12.93 -2.68
C SER A 64 7.10 13.88 -3.88
N ILE A 65 5.99 14.38 -4.42
CA ILE A 65 6.02 15.32 -5.54
C ILE A 65 6.52 16.68 -5.03
N GLN A 66 7.73 17.06 -5.44
CA GLN A 66 8.25 18.41 -5.18
C GLN A 66 7.84 19.35 -6.30
N THR A 67 7.17 20.44 -5.93
CA THR A 67 6.82 21.53 -6.84
C THR A 67 7.93 22.59 -6.81
N PHE A 68 8.56 22.82 -7.96
CA PHE A 68 9.55 23.87 -8.12
C PHE A 68 8.94 25.02 -8.93
N LYS A 69 9.13 26.25 -8.44
CA LYS A 69 8.78 27.47 -9.16
C LYS A 69 10.04 27.96 -9.88
N VAL A 70 10.05 27.84 -11.21
CA VAL A 70 11.16 28.33 -12.05
C VAL A 70 10.74 29.67 -12.65
N VAL A 71 11.59 30.70 -12.49
CA VAL A 71 11.39 32.03 -13.06
C VAL A 71 12.45 32.25 -14.14
N PHE A 72 12.01 32.53 -15.37
CA PHE A 72 12.88 32.83 -16.50
C PHE A 72 13.10 34.35 -16.61
N ILE A 73 14.36 34.79 -16.64
CA ILE A 73 14.78 36.19 -16.75
C ILE A 73 15.39 36.38 -18.17
N PRO A 74 15.11 37.48 -18.92
CA PRO A 74 14.49 38.75 -18.53
C PRO A 74 12.96 38.87 -18.71
N ASP A 75 12.29 37.93 -19.39
CA ASP A 75 10.82 37.98 -19.63
C ASP A 75 9.93 37.76 -18.38
N ASN A 76 10.55 37.53 -17.21
CA ASN A 76 9.93 37.27 -15.90
C ASN A 76 8.80 36.22 -15.92
N LYS A 77 8.88 35.24 -16.84
CA LYS A 77 7.87 34.17 -16.96
C LYS A 77 8.13 33.14 -15.87
N ALA A 78 7.13 32.91 -15.01
CA ALA A 78 7.18 31.88 -13.98
C ALA A 78 6.40 30.63 -14.43
N VAL A 79 7.03 29.46 -14.35
CA VAL A 79 6.40 28.16 -14.62
C VAL A 79 6.50 27.30 -13.37
N GLN A 80 5.42 26.61 -13.03
CA GLN A 80 5.43 25.57 -12.01
C GLN A 80 5.72 24.24 -12.68
N ILE A 81 6.83 23.60 -12.28
CA ILE A 81 7.16 22.24 -12.69
C ILE A 81 7.05 21.32 -11.49
N TRP A 82 6.52 20.12 -11.73
CA TRP A 82 6.49 19.05 -10.74
C TRP A 82 7.53 18.02 -11.14
N LYS A 83 8.32 17.55 -10.18
CA LYS A 83 9.25 16.44 -10.40
C LYS A 83 8.88 15.28 -9.46
N PRO A 84 8.47 14.11 -10.00
CA PRO A 84 8.29 12.93 -9.17
C PRO A 84 9.66 12.42 -8.71
N LEU A 85 9.81 12.18 -7.41
CA LEU A 85 11.06 11.71 -6.79
C LEU A 85 11.47 10.28 -7.23
N SER A 86 10.63 9.58 -8.00
CA SER A 86 10.80 8.18 -8.43
C SER A 86 11.51 7.99 -9.77
N GLU A 87 11.91 9.05 -10.47
CA GLU A 87 12.55 8.98 -11.80
C GLU A 87 14.07 8.70 -11.79
N THR A 88 14.65 8.23 -10.69
CA THR A 88 16.06 7.79 -10.64
C THR A 88 16.26 6.33 -11.08
N LYS A 89 15.36 5.78 -11.90
CA LYS A 89 15.65 4.53 -12.63
C LYS A 89 16.55 4.84 -13.83
N SER A 90 17.85 4.91 -13.54
CA SER A 90 18.93 4.65 -14.49
C SER A 90 18.57 3.38 -15.26
N ARG A 91 18.10 3.55 -16.51
CA ARG A 91 18.08 2.49 -17.51
C ARG A 91 19.54 2.19 -17.84
N ARG A 92 20.06 1.07 -17.32
CA ARG A 92 21.14 0.33 -17.97
C ARG A 92 20.53 -0.62 -18.99
#